data_AF-A0A929IJH2-F1
#
_entry.id   AF-A0A929IJH2-F1
#
_cell.length_a   1.000
_cell.length_b   1.000
_cell.length_c   1.000
_cell.angle_alpha   90.00
_cell.angle_beta   90.00
_cell.angle_gamma   90.00
#
_symmetry.space_group_name_H-M   'P 1'
#
loop_
_entity.id
_entity.type
_entity.pdbx_description
1 polymer ?
#
loop_
_entity_poly.entity_id
_entity_poly.type
_entity_poly.pdbx_seq_one_letter_code
_entity_poly.pdbx_strand_id
1 'polypeptide(L)'
;MQTPDAKSRSWRWFDYKKPIPVHWVIALGIAAWVIFFAIWGLAVPMGWVTPLLVPPPQKVLVALWMLLTERGFLGDIGVSVYRVVLSFAVASLVAVPLGIA
;
A
#
# COMPACT_ATOMS: atom_id res chain seq x y z
N MET A 1 -27.24 -55.54 -27.38
CA MET A 1 -27.52 -54.10 -27.22
C MET A 1 -26.35 -53.50 -26.46
N GLN A 2 -25.52 -52.66 -27.09
CA GLN A 2 -24.42 -51.95 -26.43
C GLN A 2 -24.93 -50.62 -25.88
N THR A 3 -24.49 -50.23 -24.69
CA THR A 3 -24.27 -48.83 -24.35
C THR A 3 -22.86 -48.73 -23.74
N PRO A 4 -21.92 -48.00 -24.36
CA PRO A 4 -20.59 -47.79 -23.78
C PRO A 4 -20.68 -46.76 -22.66
N ASP A 5 -20.25 -47.12 -21.45
CA ASP A 5 -20.16 -46.19 -20.34
C ASP A 5 -19.11 -45.11 -20.64
N ALA A 6 -19.63 -43.90 -20.88
CA ALA A 6 -18.87 -42.73 -21.26
C ALA A 6 -17.89 -42.35 -20.15
N LYS A 7 -16.60 -42.43 -20.51
CA LYS A 7 -15.45 -41.94 -19.76
C LYS A 7 -15.69 -40.52 -19.26
N SER A 8 -15.96 -40.36 -17.96
CA SER A 8 -16.05 -39.05 -17.29
C SER A 8 -14.70 -38.35 -17.40
N ARG A 9 -14.58 -37.47 -18.40
CA ARG A 9 -13.43 -36.61 -18.64
C ARG A 9 -13.51 -35.44 -17.67
N SER A 10 -13.15 -35.69 -16.40
CA SER A 10 -13.18 -34.70 -15.33
C SER A 10 -12.38 -33.46 -15.73
N TRP A 11 -13.10 -32.36 -15.93
CA TRP A 11 -12.60 -31.06 -16.33
C TRP A 11 -11.92 -30.40 -15.12
N ARG A 12 -10.70 -30.86 -14.77
CA ARG A 12 -9.88 -30.42 -13.62
C ARG A 12 -9.28 -29.01 -13.75
N TRP A 13 -9.84 -28.19 -14.64
CA TRP A 13 -9.39 -26.83 -14.93
C TRP A 13 -9.92 -25.82 -13.89
N PHE A 14 -10.97 -26.21 -13.15
CA PHE A 14 -11.68 -25.34 -12.21
C PHE A 14 -11.39 -25.68 -10.74
N ASP A 15 -10.20 -26.20 -10.44
CA ASP A 15 -9.78 -26.50 -9.06
C ASP A 15 -9.19 -25.23 -8.40
N TYR A 16 -10.02 -24.18 -8.26
CA TYR A 16 -9.66 -22.83 -7.79
C TYR A 16 -9.27 -22.74 -6.30
N LYS A 17 -9.29 -23.86 -5.57
CA LYS A 17 -9.01 -23.90 -4.12
C LYS A 17 -7.59 -24.33 -3.77
N LYS A 18 -6.68 -24.41 -4.75
CA LYS A 18 -5.28 -24.72 -4.45
C LYS A 18 -4.62 -23.50 -3.80
N PRO A 19 -3.99 -23.66 -2.62
CA PRO A 19 -3.26 -22.56 -2.01
C PRO A 19 -2.16 -22.10 -2.97
N ILE A 20 -2.15 -20.81 -3.29
CA ILE A 20 -1.09 -20.20 -4.10
C ILE A 20 0.20 -20.38 -3.31
N PRO A 21 1.24 -21.02 -3.87
CA PRO A 21 2.46 -21.25 -3.12
C PRO A 21 3.14 -19.91 -2.84
N VAL A 22 3.73 -19.80 -1.65
CA VAL A 22 4.24 -18.53 -1.09
C VAL A 22 5.24 -17.83 -2.01
N HIS A 23 6.06 -18.58 -2.76
CA HIS A 23 7.02 -17.98 -3.69
C HIS A 23 6.33 -17.21 -4.82
N TRP A 24 5.16 -17.66 -5.30
CA TRP A 24 4.39 -16.95 -6.32
C TRP A 24 3.75 -15.68 -5.76
N VAL A 25 3.30 -15.71 -4.49
CA VAL A 25 2.76 -14.53 -3.81
C VAL A 25 3.85 -13.46 -3.67
N ILE A 26 5.03 -13.85 -3.19
CA ILE A 26 6.16 -12.93 -3.03
C ILE A 26 6.64 -12.42 -4.39
N ALA A 27 6.81 -13.30 -5.39
CA ALA A 27 7.25 -12.92 -6.72
C ALA A 27 6.29 -11.93 -7.37
N LEU A 28 4.98 -12.18 -7.31
CA LEU A 28 3.97 -11.28 -7.86
C LEU A 28 3.91 -9.95 -7.10
N GLY A 29 4.05 -9.98 -5.77
CA GLY A 29 4.14 -8.79 -4.95
C GLY A 29 5.32 -7.91 -5.33
N ILE A 30 6.52 -8.50 -5.43
CA ILE A 30 7.73 -7.79 -5.86
C ILE A 30 7.57 -7.27 -7.29
N ALA A 31 7.07 -8.10 -8.22
CA ALA A 31 6.88 -7.71 -9.61
C ALA A 31 5.95 -6.50 -9.75
N ALA A 32 4.85 -6.44 -9.00
CA ALA A 32 3.94 -5.30 -9.01
C ALA A 32 4.66 -3.99 -8.60
N TRP A 33 5.45 -4.03 -7.51
CA TRP A 33 6.22 -2.87 -7.07
C TRP A 33 7.31 -2.45 -8.05
N VAL A 34 8.05 -3.41 -8.61
CA VAL A 34 9.08 -3.14 -9.60
C VAL A 34 8.48 -2.50 -10.84
N ILE A 35 7.36 -3.03 -11.36
CA ILE A 35 6.67 -2.48 -12.52
C ILE A 35 6.18 -1.05 -12.22
N PHE A 36 5.58 -0.82 -11.05
CA PHE A 36 5.13 0.50 -10.64
C PHE A 36 6.27 1.54 -10.64
N PHE A 37 7.40 1.23 -9.97
CA PHE A 37 8.53 2.15 -9.93
C PHE A 37 9.24 2.29 -11.28
N ALA A 38 9.26 1.25 -12.11
CA ALA A 38 9.79 1.35 -13.47
C ALA A 38 8.95 2.30 -14.33
N ILE A 39 7.62 2.16 -14.30
CA ILE A 39 6.71 3.05 -15.03
C ILE A 39 6.86 4.49 -14.52
N TRP A 40 6.85 4.70 -13.21
CA TRP A 40 6.99 6.04 -12.64
C TRP A 40 8.35 6.67 -12.95
N GLY A 41 9.44 5.92 -12.77
CA GLY A 41 10.80 6.37 -13.05
C GLY A 41 11.02 6.75 -14.52
N LEU A 42 10.35 6.04 -15.44
CA LEU A 42 10.44 6.31 -16.87
C LEU A 42 9.42 7.35 -17.39
N ALA A 43 8.32 7.59 -16.66
CA ALA A 43 7.29 8.54 -17.08
C ALA A 43 7.84 9.98 -17.25
N VAL A 44 8.79 10.38 -16.40
CA VAL A 44 9.43 11.70 -16.45
C VAL A 44 10.35 11.86 -17.66
N PRO A 45 11.37 11.00 -17.89
CA PRO A 45 12.24 11.13 -19.07
C PRO A 45 11.51 10.89 -20.39
N MET A 46 10.44 10.09 -20.41
CA MET A 46 9.61 9.92 -21.61
C MET A 46 8.65 11.10 -21.88
N GLY A 47 8.58 12.10 -20.98
CA GLY A 47 7.73 13.27 -21.15
C GLY A 47 6.23 12.99 -20.94
N TRP A 48 5.85 11.85 -20.37
CA TRP A 48 4.45 11.51 -20.06
C TRP A 48 3.88 12.38 -18.94
N VAL A 49 4.74 12.87 -18.04
CA VAL A 49 4.38 13.75 -16.94
C VAL A 49 5.40 14.87 -16.78
N THR A 50 4.97 16.02 -16.26
CA THR A 50 5.87 17.14 -15.99
C THR A 50 6.65 16.89 -14.69
N PRO A 51 7.98 17.10 -14.66
CA PRO A 51 8.79 16.93 -13.45
C PRO A 51 8.37 17.83 -12.28
N LEU A 52 7.64 18.91 -12.57
CA LEU A 52 7.12 19.85 -11.58
C LEU A 52 5.93 19.26 -10.81
N LEU A 53 5.04 18.52 -11.48
CA LEU A 53 3.88 17.90 -10.85
C LEU A 53 4.21 16.52 -10.30
N VAL A 54 5.02 15.75 -11.03
CA VAL A 54 5.37 14.36 -10.68
C VAL A 54 6.88 14.19 -10.76
N PRO A 55 7.62 14.58 -9.70
CA PRO A 55 9.05 14.35 -9.64
C PRO A 55 9.38 12.85 -9.73
N PRO A 56 10.56 12.50 -10.26
CA PRO A 56 11.01 11.11 -10.28
C PRO A 56 11.18 10.56 -8.85
N PRO A 57 10.97 9.26 -8.64
CA PRO A 57 10.91 8.64 -7.30
C PRO A 57 12.16 8.91 -6.46
N GLN A 58 13.34 8.96 -7.09
CA GLN A 58 14.61 9.24 -6.40
C GLN A 58 14.60 10.62 -5.74
N LYS A 59 14.06 11.65 -6.43
CA LYS A 59 13.96 12.99 -5.86
C LYS A 59 12.99 13.04 -4.69
N VAL A 60 11.87 12.31 -4.77
CA VAL A 60 10.90 12.20 -3.68
C VAL A 60 11.53 11.56 -2.45
N LEU A 61 12.27 10.46 -2.62
CA LEU A 61 12.95 9.79 -1.51
C LEU A 61 14.02 10.66 -0.84
N VAL A 62 14.83 11.36 -1.63
CA VAL A 62 15.84 12.30 -1.09
C VAL A 62 15.17 13.46 -0.35
N ALA A 63 14.11 14.03 -0.91
CA ALA A 63 13.36 15.10 -0.25
C ALA A 63 12.73 14.61 1.06
N LEU A 64 12.14 13.41 1.08
CA LEU A 64 11.57 12.81 2.29
C LEU A 64 12.63 12.61 3.36
N TRP A 65 13.81 12.08 2.99
CA TRP A 65 14.92 11.93 3.92
C TRP A 65 15.36 13.27 4.49
N MET A 66 15.63 14.26 3.63
CA MET A 66 16.05 15.61 4.03
C MET A 66 15.02 16.29 4.96
N LEU A 67 13.72 16.14 4.66
CA LEU A 67 12.65 16.66 5.51
C LEU A 67 12.72 16.04 6.90
N LEU A 68 12.81 14.71 6.97
CA LEU A 68 12.85 13.98 8.23
C LEU A 68 14.11 14.28 9.05
N THR A 69 15.29 14.34 8.43
CA THR A 69 16.56 14.44 9.16
C THR A 69 17.06 15.86 9.37
N GLU A 70 16.88 16.76 8.40
CA GLU A 70 17.53 18.09 8.41
C GLU A 70 16.56 19.22 8.71
N ARG A 71 15.28 19.07 8.36
CA ARG A 71 14.28 20.14 8.46
C ARG A 71 13.46 20.10 9.75
N GLY A 72 13.73 19.17 10.66
CA GLY A 72 12.97 19.02 11.90
C GLY A 72 11.51 18.60 11.68
N PHE A 73 11.17 18.06 10.51
CA PHE A 73 9.80 17.70 10.14
C PHE A 73 9.16 16.67 11.09
N LEU A 74 9.97 15.79 11.68
CA LEU A 74 9.53 14.88 12.75
C LEU A 74 8.98 15.64 13.97
N GLY A 75 9.58 16.78 14.32
CA GLY A 75 9.11 17.66 15.38
C GLY A 75 7.74 18.25 15.04
N ASP A 76 7.55 18.71 13.80
CA ASP A 76 6.27 19.27 13.34
C ASP A 76 5.15 18.22 13.36
N ILE A 77 5.45 17.00 12.91
CA ILE A 77 4.53 15.85 13.02
C ILE A 77 4.21 15.61 14.50
N GLY A 78 5.23 15.59 15.37
CA GLY A 78 5.08 15.39 16.81
C GLY A 78 4.16 16.42 17.44
N VAL A 79 4.30 17.71 17.12
CA VAL A 79 3.44 18.78 17.63
C VAL A 79 1.99 18.60 17.15
N SER A 80 1.79 18.23 15.88
CA SER A 80 0.46 17.96 15.33
C SER A 80 -0.23 16.79 16.04
N VAL A 81 0.48 15.68 16.21
CA VAL A 81 -0.02 14.48 16.89
C VAL A 81 -0.28 14.76 18.37
N TYR A 82 0.66 15.41 19.07
CA TYR A 82 0.51 15.80 20.47
C TYR A 82 -0.76 16.61 20.68
N ARG A 83 -1.02 17.60 19.82
CA ARG A 83 -2.24 18.41 19.89
C ARG A 83 -3.51 17.56 19.77
N VAL A 84 -3.57 16.65 18.80
CA VAL A 84 -4.75 15.78 18.60
C VAL A 84 -4.98 14.89 19.82
N VAL A 85 -3.91 14.25 20.32
CA VAL A 85 -3.99 13.35 21.49
C VAL A 85 -4.42 14.13 22.73
N LEU A 86 -3.85 15.31 22.95
CA LEU A 86 -4.21 16.17 24.08
C LEU A 86 -5.68 16.61 24.01
N SER A 87 -6.14 17.08 22.86
CA SER A 87 -7.54 17.47 22.68
C SER A 87 -8.49 16.29 22.91
N PHE A 88 -8.15 15.12 22.40
CA PHE A 88 -8.93 13.90 22.61
C PHE A 88 -8.97 13.49 24.09
N ALA A 89 -7.85 13.57 24.80
CA ALA A 89 -7.77 13.25 26.22
C ALA A 89 -8.64 14.19 27.07
N VAL A 90 -8.55 15.51 26.83
CA VAL A 90 -9.38 16.51 27.52
C VAL A 90 -10.87 16.29 27.24
N ALA A 91 -11.24 16.06 25.97
CA ALA A 91 -12.62 15.79 25.60
C ALA A 91 -13.15 14.51 26.28
N SER A 92 -12.36 13.44 26.28
CA SER A 92 -12.73 12.16 26.91
C SER A 92 -12.91 12.31 28.42
N LEU A 93 -12.05 13.09 29.08
CA LEU A 93 -12.13 13.37 30.52
C LEU A 93 -13.45 14.02 30.93
N VAL A 94 -14.08 14.78 30.02
CA VAL A 94 -15.36 15.44 30.27
C VAL A 94 -16.53 14.57 29.80
N ALA A 95 -16.45 14.05 28.57
CA ALA A 95 -17.53 13.31 27.93
C ALA A 95 -17.79 11.94 28.58
N VAL A 96 -16.74 11.22 29.01
CA VAL A 96 -16.89 9.88 29.58
C VAL A 96 -17.61 9.91 30.93
N PRO A 97 -17.24 10.76 31.91
CA PRO A 97 -18.00 10.84 33.16
C PRO A 97 -19.45 11.28 32.96
N LEU A 98 -19.70 12.27 32.08
CA LEU A 98 -21.05 12.73 31.76
C LEU A 98 -21.90 11.68 31.03
N GLY A 99 -21.27 10.77 30.28
CA GLY A 99 -21.99 9.70 29.60
C GLY A 99 -22.31 8.49 30.49
N ILE A 100 -21.60 8.34 31.61
CA ILE A 100 -21.81 7.22 32.56
C ILE A 100 -22.76 7.63 33.71
N ALA A 101 -22.73 8.89 34.14
CA ALA A 101 -23.61 9.45 35.18
C ALA A 101 -25.05 9.64 34.66
#